data_AF-A0A6A4F7D5-F1
#
_entry.id   AF-A0A6A4F7D5-F1
#
_cell.length_a   1.000
_cell.length_b   1.000
_cell.length_c   1.000
_cell.angle_alpha   90.00
_cell.angle_beta   90.00
_cell.angle_gamma   90.00
#
_symmetry.space_group_name_H-M   'P 1'
#
loop_
_entity.id
_entity.type
_entity.pdbx_description
1 polymer ?
#
loop_
_entity_poly.entity_id
_entity_poly.type
_entity_poly.pdbx_seq_one_letter_code
_entity_poly.pdbx_strand_id
1 'polypeptide(L)'
;MDAFQSALYYLGQPNLVTMEMWDAFEDTRPPEIQNGVTREDITAFFKLLQRQSGPLDYDRLMVNLHSSSSANIETLHDFCKTLDAGAYLVSAGEDGIGHCFVVISHGPGKRLIALDSFDSKRDPPMVVIPLHYQEWIKHVKWICCIALKPGYQCRHGNRKSKTQRKGEKRLEEQQQ
;
A
#
# COMPACT_ATOMS: atom_id res chain seq x y z
N MET A 1 -0.87 -3.57 -6.42
CA MET A 1 -0.02 -2.37 -6.53
C MET A 1 -0.81 -1.13 -6.90
N ASP A 2 -1.75 -1.26 -7.82
CA ASP A 2 -2.71 -0.26 -8.28
C ASP A 2 -3.20 0.74 -7.22
N ALA A 3 -3.77 0.25 -6.12
CA ALA A 3 -4.23 1.12 -5.03
C ALA A 3 -3.09 1.96 -4.41
N PHE A 4 -1.90 1.38 -4.27
CA PHE A 4 -0.74 2.10 -3.76
C PHE A 4 -0.31 3.20 -4.74
N GLN A 5 -0.34 2.94 -6.06
CA GLN A 5 -0.07 3.94 -7.09
C GLN A 5 -1.12 5.05 -7.10
N SER A 6 -2.41 4.74 -6.93
CA SER A 6 -3.48 5.73 -6.78
C SER A 6 -3.24 6.67 -5.60
N ALA A 7 -2.81 6.13 -4.45
CA ALA A 7 -2.48 6.95 -3.28
C ALA A 7 -1.27 7.86 -3.55
N LEU A 8 -0.22 7.33 -4.19
CA LEU A 8 0.98 8.11 -4.52
C LEU A 8 0.71 9.20 -5.55
N TYR A 9 -0.13 8.94 -6.55
CA TYR A 9 -0.61 9.96 -7.47
C TYR A 9 -1.36 11.07 -6.72
N TYR A 10 -2.29 10.72 -5.83
CA TYR A 10 -3.02 11.69 -5.00
C TYR A 10 -2.08 12.53 -4.11
N LEU A 11 -1.02 11.93 -3.59
CA LEU A 11 0.00 12.62 -2.79
C LEU A 11 1.00 13.43 -3.64
N GLY A 12 0.82 13.48 -4.97
CA GLY A 12 1.70 14.23 -5.88
C GLY A 12 3.08 13.59 -6.09
N GLN A 13 3.21 12.29 -5.82
CA GLN A 13 4.45 11.52 -5.95
C GLN A 13 4.23 10.19 -6.72
N PRO A 14 3.62 10.21 -7.93
CA PRO A 14 3.19 8.99 -8.63
C PRO A 14 4.32 8.01 -8.97
N ASN A 15 5.54 8.52 -9.13
CA ASN A 15 6.72 7.72 -9.49
C ASN A 15 7.53 7.25 -8.28
N LEU A 16 7.03 7.47 -7.06
CA LEU A 16 7.81 7.15 -5.86
C LEU A 16 7.98 5.66 -5.66
N VAL A 17 6.97 4.87 -6.03
CA VAL A 17 7.04 3.42 -6.05
C VAL A 17 6.41 2.95 -7.35
N THR A 18 7.20 2.25 -8.15
CA THR A 18 6.80 1.80 -9.49
C THR A 18 6.34 0.35 -9.47
N MET A 19 5.68 -0.08 -10.56
CA MET A 19 5.36 -1.50 -10.75
C MET A 19 6.63 -2.35 -10.83
N GLU A 20 7.69 -1.86 -11.49
CA GLU A 20 8.98 -2.54 -11.57
C GLU A 20 9.59 -2.85 -10.18
N MET A 21 9.45 -1.94 -9.21
CA MET A 21 9.91 -2.18 -7.84
C MET A 21 9.13 -3.30 -7.16
N TRP A 22 7.84 -3.43 -7.48
CA TRP A 22 7.00 -4.52 -6.99
C TRP A 22 7.33 -5.83 -7.69
N ASP A 23 7.45 -5.83 -9.01
CA ASP A 23 7.79 -7.03 -9.79
C ASP A 23 9.13 -7.61 -9.30
N ALA A 24 10.14 -6.75 -9.13
CA ALA A 24 11.43 -7.15 -8.56
C ALA A 24 11.34 -7.67 -7.12
N PHE A 25 10.36 -7.23 -6.34
CA PHE A 25 10.10 -7.78 -5.00
C PHE A 25 9.41 -9.15 -5.09
N GLU A 26 8.42 -9.30 -5.97
CA GLU A 26 7.66 -10.53 -6.20
C GLU A 26 8.58 -11.65 -6.71
N ASP A 27 9.53 -11.35 -7.60
CA ASP A 27 10.55 -12.28 -8.09
C ASP A 27 11.42 -12.90 -6.99
N THR A 28 11.51 -12.27 -5.82
CA THR A 28 12.28 -12.80 -4.68
C THR A 28 11.50 -13.79 -3.82
N ARG A 29 10.25 -14.08 -4.18
CA ARG A 29 9.30 -14.80 -3.32
C ARG A 29 8.92 -16.17 -3.88
N PRO A 30 8.55 -17.11 -3.00
CA PRO A 30 8.00 -18.38 -3.42
C PRO A 30 6.73 -18.19 -4.30
N PRO A 31 6.45 -19.10 -5.26
CA PRO A 31 5.34 -18.96 -6.21
C PRO A 31 3.97 -18.79 -5.57
N GLU A 32 3.80 -19.13 -4.29
CA GLU A 32 2.54 -19.04 -3.56
C GLU A 32 1.99 -17.61 -3.41
N ILE A 33 2.80 -16.56 -3.64
CA ILE A 33 2.31 -15.17 -3.76
C ILE A 33 1.37 -14.99 -4.96
N GLN A 34 1.46 -15.85 -5.99
CA GLN A 34 0.58 -15.81 -7.16
C GLN A 34 -0.90 -16.09 -6.81
N ASN A 35 -1.18 -16.68 -5.64
CA ASN A 35 -2.56 -16.92 -5.15
C ASN A 35 -3.19 -15.70 -4.48
N GLY A 36 -2.46 -14.58 -4.38
CA GLY A 36 -2.95 -13.33 -3.83
C GLY A 36 -1.97 -12.73 -2.82
N VAL A 37 -2.00 -11.40 -2.72
CA VAL A 37 -1.12 -10.63 -1.85
C VAL A 37 -1.66 -10.61 -0.42
N THR A 38 -0.90 -11.15 0.54
CA THR A 38 -1.26 -11.10 1.96
C THR A 38 -0.86 -9.78 2.62
N ARG A 39 -1.34 -9.53 3.85
CA ARG A 39 -0.89 -8.36 4.62
C ARG A 39 0.59 -8.47 4.96
N GLU A 40 1.08 -9.67 5.19
CA GLU A 40 2.48 -9.99 5.50
C GLU A 40 3.38 -9.63 4.31
N ASP A 41 2.95 -9.94 3.09
CA ASP A 41 3.67 -9.60 1.86
C ASP A 41 3.77 -8.09 1.68
N ILE A 42 2.66 -7.37 1.86
CA ILE A 42 2.63 -5.89 1.81
C ILE A 42 3.54 -5.30 2.88
N THR A 43 3.48 -5.83 4.10
CA THR A 43 4.34 -5.38 5.20
C THR A 43 5.81 -5.60 4.88
N ALA A 44 6.16 -6.73 4.25
CA ALA A 44 7.52 -7.02 3.85
C ALA A 44 7.98 -6.11 2.70
N PHE A 45 7.10 -5.79 1.75
CA PHE A 45 7.38 -4.80 0.72
C PHE A 45 7.61 -3.40 1.31
N PHE A 46 6.77 -2.97 2.25
CA PHE A 46 6.98 -1.69 2.95
C PHE A 46 8.30 -1.67 3.73
N LYS A 47 8.74 -2.79 4.29
CA LYS A 47 10.07 -2.89 4.94
C LYS A 47 11.20 -2.78 3.92
N LEU A 48 11.02 -3.26 2.69
CA LEU A 48 11.98 -3.07 1.61
C LEU A 48 12.10 -1.58 1.25
N LEU A 49 10.96 -0.91 1.02
CA LEU A 49 10.91 0.53 0.74
C LEU A 49 11.54 1.34 1.88
N GLN A 50 11.26 0.96 3.12
CA GLN A 50 11.83 1.58 4.33
C GLN A 50 13.36 1.50 4.34
N ARG A 51 13.94 0.38 3.95
CA ARG A 51 15.40 0.21 3.88
C ARG A 51 16.00 1.10 2.80
N GLN A 52 15.34 1.17 1.64
CA GLN A 52 15.71 2.06 0.54
C GLN A 52 15.51 3.55 0.85
N SER A 53 15.02 3.88 2.05
CA SER A 53 14.79 5.25 2.52
C SER A 53 13.82 6.05 1.64
N GLY A 54 12.79 5.38 1.10
CA GLY A 54 11.69 6.08 0.45
C GLY A 54 11.04 7.09 1.40
N PRO A 55 10.65 8.30 0.97
CA PRO A 55 10.12 9.39 1.79
C PRO A 55 8.66 9.15 2.23
N LEU A 56 8.38 7.98 2.77
CA LEU A 56 7.08 7.59 3.33
C LEU A 56 7.13 7.60 4.86
N ASP A 57 5.99 7.87 5.48
CA ASP A 57 5.84 7.72 6.93
C ASP A 57 5.57 6.26 7.30
N TYR A 58 6.65 5.48 7.40
CA TYR A 58 6.55 4.04 7.72
C TYR A 58 5.93 3.77 9.10
N ASP A 59 6.03 4.72 10.03
CA ASP A 59 5.41 4.60 11.35
C ASP A 59 3.87 4.53 11.21
N ARG A 60 3.30 5.27 10.26
CA ARG A 60 1.86 5.26 9.94
C ARG A 60 1.48 4.12 8.99
N LEU A 61 2.35 3.83 8.01
CA LEU A 61 2.09 2.83 6.96
C LEU A 61 2.05 1.38 7.50
N MET A 62 2.81 1.11 8.55
CA MET A 62 2.87 -0.23 9.16
C MET A 62 1.71 -0.50 10.13
N VAL A 63 1.07 0.54 10.65
CA VAL A 63 -0.01 0.42 11.63
C VAL A 63 -1.30 0.03 10.91
N ASN A 64 -1.91 -1.08 11.34
CA ASN A 64 -3.29 -1.37 11.00
C ASN A 64 -4.19 -0.54 11.91
N LEU A 65 -4.91 0.40 11.32
CA LEU A 65 -5.83 1.31 12.02
C LEU A 65 -7.15 0.63 12.40
N HIS A 66 -7.39 -0.55 11.84
CA HIS A 66 -8.65 -1.26 11.94
C HIS A 66 -8.48 -2.50 12.81
N SER A 67 -9.06 -2.46 14.02
CA SER A 67 -8.97 -3.53 15.02
C SER A 67 -10.19 -4.46 15.03
N SER A 68 -11.31 -4.02 14.46
CA SER A 68 -12.59 -4.74 14.43
C SER A 68 -12.97 -5.03 12.98
N SER A 69 -13.28 -6.27 12.59
CA SER A 69 -13.72 -6.58 11.22
C SER A 69 -15.00 -5.81 10.85
N SER A 70 -14.88 -4.62 10.24
CA SER A 70 -16.00 -3.96 9.56
C SER A 70 -16.51 -4.91 8.49
N ALA A 71 -17.78 -5.30 8.62
CA ALA A 71 -18.40 -6.32 7.78
C ALA A 71 -19.16 -5.72 6.58
N ASN A 72 -19.25 -4.40 6.45
CA ASN A 72 -19.97 -3.78 5.34
C ASN A 72 -19.52 -2.35 5.07
N ILE A 73 -20.04 -1.79 3.98
CA ILE A 73 -19.74 -0.42 3.57
C ILE A 73 -20.15 0.64 4.60
N GLU A 74 -21.28 0.46 5.30
CA GLU A 74 -21.76 1.42 6.29
C GLU A 74 -20.79 1.55 7.47
N THR A 75 -20.40 0.40 8.04
CA THR A 75 -19.44 0.36 9.16
C THR A 75 -18.05 0.86 8.75
N LEU A 76 -17.60 0.57 7.53
CA LEU A 76 -16.37 1.15 6.99
C LEU A 76 -16.49 2.66 6.84
N HIS A 77 -17.60 3.14 6.28
CA HIS A 77 -17.83 4.56 6.03
C HIS A 77 -17.86 5.36 7.33
N ASP A 78 -18.54 4.86 8.36
CA ASP A 78 -18.59 5.53 9.67
C ASP A 78 -17.24 5.47 10.40
N PHE A 79 -16.48 4.38 10.27
CA PHE A 79 -15.09 4.37 10.73
C PHE A 79 -14.26 5.44 10.02
N CYS A 80 -14.31 5.49 8.69
CA CYS A 80 -13.53 6.43 7.89
C CYS A 80 -13.90 7.90 8.16
N LYS A 81 -15.14 8.19 8.58
CA LYS A 81 -15.57 9.54 8.99
C LYS A 81 -14.83 10.05 10.23
N THR A 82 -14.24 9.18 11.04
CA THR A 82 -13.47 9.58 12.23
C THR A 82 -12.00 9.85 11.93
N LEU A 83 -11.54 9.49 10.72
CA LEU A 83 -10.14 9.61 10.35
C LEU A 83 -9.74 11.06 10.06
N ASP A 84 -8.51 11.39 10.45
CA ASP A 84 -7.84 12.61 10.02
C ASP A 84 -7.77 12.72 8.48
N ALA A 85 -7.42 13.90 7.99
CA ALA A 85 -7.21 14.09 6.56
C ALA A 85 -6.01 13.23 6.09
N GLY A 86 -6.19 12.50 4.99
CA GLY A 86 -5.14 11.64 4.45
C GLY A 86 -5.62 10.61 3.44
N ALA A 87 -4.65 9.87 2.89
CA ALA A 87 -4.87 8.72 2.03
C ALA A 87 -4.74 7.43 2.85
N TYR A 88 -5.73 6.56 2.73
CA TYR A 88 -5.83 5.32 3.50
C TYR A 88 -5.95 4.13 2.55
N LEU A 89 -4.98 3.23 2.58
CA LEU A 89 -5.03 1.99 1.83
C LEU A 89 -5.92 1.02 2.58
N VAL A 90 -6.96 0.54 1.89
CA VAL A 90 -7.95 -0.38 2.44
C VAL A 90 -7.85 -1.68 1.68
N SER A 91 -7.76 -2.79 2.41
CA SER A 91 -8.02 -4.12 1.86
C SER A 91 -9.38 -4.58 2.35
N ALA A 92 -10.24 -4.93 1.40
CA ALA A 92 -11.55 -5.47 1.65
C ALA A 92 -11.80 -6.69 0.77
N GLY A 93 -12.89 -7.40 1.00
CA GLY A 93 -13.26 -8.54 0.18
C GLY A 93 -14.72 -8.92 0.26
N GLU A 94 -15.07 -9.86 -0.59
CA GLU A 94 -16.33 -10.58 -0.66
C GLU A 94 -16.02 -12.03 -1.09
N ASP A 95 -16.61 -13.02 -0.42
CA ASP A 95 -16.60 -14.43 -0.84
C ASP A 95 -15.23 -15.01 -1.25
N GLY A 96 -14.17 -14.64 -0.52
CA GLY A 96 -12.81 -15.12 -0.74
C GLY A 96 -11.98 -14.30 -1.73
N ILE A 97 -12.56 -13.34 -2.43
CA ILE A 97 -11.85 -12.41 -3.31
C ILE A 97 -11.49 -11.15 -2.51
N GLY A 98 -10.20 -10.88 -2.40
CA GLY A 98 -9.67 -9.66 -1.79
C GLY A 98 -9.36 -8.60 -2.85
N HIS A 99 -9.73 -7.37 -2.57
CA HIS A 99 -9.41 -6.20 -3.39
C HIS A 99 -8.86 -5.08 -2.51
N CYS A 100 -7.95 -4.28 -3.08
CA CYS A 100 -7.40 -3.12 -2.40
C CYS A 100 -7.77 -1.84 -3.16
N PHE A 101 -8.12 -0.81 -2.41
CA PHE A 101 -8.43 0.52 -2.94
C PHE A 101 -7.99 1.58 -1.92
N VAL A 102 -8.09 2.86 -2.28
CA VAL A 102 -7.71 3.97 -1.39
C VAL A 102 -8.94 4.73 -0.97
N VAL A 103 -9.05 5.06 0.32
CA VAL A 103 -10.00 6.06 0.82
C VAL A 103 -9.25 7.36 1.06
N ILE A 104 -9.76 8.45 0.50
CA ILE A 104 -9.32 9.80 0.85
C ILE A 104 -10.30 10.38 1.87
N SER A 105 -9.78 10.66 3.06
CA SER A 105 -10.46 11.46 4.06
C SER A 105 -10.02 12.91 3.92
N HIS A 106 -10.99 13.82 3.90
CA HIS A 106 -10.74 15.27 4.00
C HIS A 106 -10.77 15.76 5.46
N GLY A 107 -10.77 14.83 6.42
CA GLY A 107 -10.84 15.08 7.85
C GLY A 107 -12.18 14.65 8.48
N PRO A 108 -12.29 14.71 9.81
CA PRO A 108 -13.43 14.16 10.53
C PRO A 108 -14.77 14.77 10.10
N GLY A 109 -15.75 13.91 9.82
CA GLY A 109 -17.09 14.28 9.36
C GLY A 109 -17.14 14.90 7.96
N LYS A 110 -16.03 14.94 7.21
CA LYS A 110 -15.98 15.44 5.83
C LYS A 110 -16.27 14.34 4.82
N ARG A 111 -16.36 14.74 3.55
CA ARG A 111 -16.62 13.85 2.42
C ARG A 111 -15.51 12.80 2.31
N LEU A 112 -15.93 11.56 2.11
CA LEU A 112 -15.07 10.41 1.83
C LEU A 112 -15.20 10.03 0.35
N ILE A 113 -14.07 9.87 -0.32
CA ILE A 113 -14.01 9.35 -1.69
C ILE A 113 -13.11 8.12 -1.72
N ALA A 114 -13.44 7.18 -2.59
CA ALA A 114 -12.60 6.03 -2.92
C ALA A 114 -11.89 6.28 -4.26
N LEU A 115 -10.62 5.89 -4.31
CA LEU A 115 -9.80 5.79 -5.51
C LEU A 115 -9.62 4.31 -5.82
N ASP A 116 -10.10 3.90 -6.99
CA ASP A 116 -10.18 2.48 -7.36
C ASP A 116 -9.95 2.29 -8.87
N SER A 117 -9.82 1.04 -9.32
CA SER A 117 -9.74 0.67 -10.75
C SER A 117 -8.65 1.47 -11.47
N PHE A 118 -7.40 1.30 -11.04
CA PHE A 118 -6.26 2.00 -11.62
C PHE A 118 -6.11 1.63 -13.11
N ASP A 119 -5.87 2.62 -13.93
CA ASP A 119 -5.58 2.49 -15.35
C ASP A 119 -4.58 3.58 -15.75
N SER A 120 -3.35 3.16 -16.05
CA SER A 120 -2.25 4.04 -16.43
C SER A 120 -2.50 4.85 -17.71
N LYS A 121 -3.55 4.51 -18.48
CA LYS A 121 -3.93 5.23 -19.71
C LYS A 121 -4.89 6.40 -19.45
N ARG A 122 -5.38 6.57 -18.22
CA ARG A 122 -6.36 7.61 -17.84
C ARG A 122 -5.68 8.73 -17.04
N ASP A 123 -6.34 9.90 -17.01
CA ASP A 123 -5.98 11.00 -16.12
C ASP A 123 -7.25 11.57 -15.44
N PRO A 124 -7.39 11.48 -14.10
CA PRO A 124 -6.49 10.77 -13.19
C PRO A 124 -6.49 9.25 -13.50
N PRO A 125 -5.41 8.52 -13.17
CA PRO A 125 -5.22 7.12 -13.55
C PRO A 125 -6.05 6.14 -12.72
N MET A 126 -7.19 6.59 -12.19
CA MET A 126 -8.08 5.79 -11.36
C MET A 126 -9.50 6.36 -11.39
N VAL A 127 -10.47 5.50 -11.08
CA VAL A 127 -11.85 5.91 -10.85
C VAL A 127 -11.95 6.57 -9.47
N VAL A 128 -12.55 7.76 -9.45
CA VAL A 128 -12.83 8.52 -8.22
C VAL A 128 -14.32 8.50 -7.97
N ILE A 129 -14.75 7.84 -6.89
CA ILE A 129 -16.17 7.68 -6.55
C ILE A 129 -16.43 7.97 -5.07
N PRO A 130 -17.66 8.33 -4.67
CA PRO A 130 -18.03 8.35 -3.26
C PRO A 130 -17.80 6.99 -2.60
N LEU A 131 -17.27 6.98 -1.37
CA LEU A 131 -16.96 5.71 -0.68
C LEU A 131 -18.19 4.78 -0.59
N HIS A 132 -19.37 5.32 -0.29
CA HIS A 132 -20.60 4.53 -0.12
C HIS A 132 -21.06 3.77 -1.38
N TYR A 133 -20.49 4.04 -2.56
CA TYR A 133 -20.77 3.28 -3.78
C TYR A 133 -19.99 1.96 -3.86
N GLN A 134 -19.10 1.68 -2.90
CA GLN A 134 -18.39 0.41 -2.80
C GLN A 134 -19.24 -0.66 -2.09
N GLU A 135 -20.44 -0.93 -2.61
CA GLU A 135 -21.44 -1.83 -1.99
C GLU A 135 -21.03 -3.32 -1.96
N TRP A 136 -20.04 -3.71 -2.76
CA TRP A 136 -19.46 -5.05 -2.77
C TRP A 136 -18.69 -5.40 -1.49
N ILE A 137 -18.37 -4.42 -0.64
CA ILE A 137 -17.58 -4.67 0.57
C ILE A 137 -18.39 -5.46 1.60
N LYS A 138 -17.98 -6.71 1.86
CA LYS A 138 -18.53 -7.60 2.91
C LYS A 138 -17.60 -7.83 4.09
N HIS A 139 -16.33 -7.50 3.94
CA HIS A 139 -15.39 -7.52 5.06
C HIS A 139 -14.19 -6.65 4.74
N VAL A 140 -13.77 -5.84 5.71
CA VAL A 140 -12.53 -5.08 5.67
C VAL A 140 -11.48 -5.86 6.45
N LYS A 141 -10.36 -6.16 5.80
CA LYS A 141 -9.26 -6.96 6.34
C LYS A 141 -8.28 -6.10 7.11
N TRP A 142 -7.91 -4.95 6.56
CA TRP A 142 -6.99 -4.00 7.20
C TRP A 142 -7.07 -2.63 6.52
N ILE A 143 -6.66 -1.61 7.28
CA ILE A 143 -6.55 -0.23 6.81
C ILE A 143 -5.23 0.35 7.31
N CYS A 144 -4.44 0.99 6.45
CA CYS A 144 -3.28 1.76 6.89
C CYS A 144 -3.21 3.13 6.20
N CYS A 145 -2.50 4.09 6.81
CA CYS A 145 -2.37 5.43 6.23
C CYS A 145 -1.09 5.51 5.38
N ILE A 146 -1.24 6.03 4.16
CA ILE A 146 -0.13 6.39 3.29
C ILE A 146 0.08 7.90 3.43
N ALA A 147 1.26 8.27 3.93
CA ALA A 147 1.67 9.65 4.07
C ALA A 147 3.13 9.82 3.66
N LEU A 148 3.45 10.98 3.12
CA LEU A 148 4.84 11.36 2.84
C LEU A 148 5.51 11.84 4.12
N LYS A 149 6.79 11.53 4.26
CA LYS A 149 7.68 12.04 5.31
C LYS A 149 8.97 12.52 4.65
N PRO A 150 9.01 13.77 4.15
CA PRO A 150 10.21 14.34 3.56
C PRO A 150 11.39 14.26 4.53
N GLY A 151 12.55 13.84 4.05
CA GLY A 151 13.74 13.66 4.88
C GLY A 151 13.68 12.43 5.80
N TYR A 152 12.78 11.48 5.57
CA TYR A 152 12.80 10.21 6.29
C TYR A 152 14.17 9.54 6.15
N GLN A 153 14.77 9.19 7.29
CA GLN A 153 15.99 8.40 7.34
C GLN A 153 15.71 7.10 8.05
N CYS A 154 16.00 5.98 7.37
CA CYS A 154 15.84 4.67 7.96
C CYS A 154 16.82 4.48 9.12
N ARG A 155 16.30 4.34 10.34
CA ARG A 155 17.11 4.11 11.55
C ARG A 155 18.00 2.87 11.47
N HIS A 156 17.63 1.89 10.65
CA HIS A 156 18.37 0.65 10.48
C HIS A 156 19.38 0.65 9.32
N GLY A 157 19.44 1.73 8.53
CA GLY A 157 20.33 1.90 7.39
C GLY A 157 20.22 0.82 6.32
N ASN A 158 20.97 0.98 5.23
CA ASN A 158 21.14 -0.04 4.18
C ASN A 158 22.03 -1.19 4.65
N ARG A 159 21.67 -1.87 5.76
CA ARG A 159 22.38 -3.07 6.19
C ARG A 159 22.03 -4.20 5.22
N LYS A 160 22.91 -4.39 4.22
CA LYS A 160 22.82 -5.51 3.26
C LYS A 160 22.58 -6.82 4.01
N SER A 161 21.57 -7.58 3.58
CA SER A 161 21.31 -8.90 4.14
C SER A 161 22.49 -9.85 3.88
N LYS A 162 22.61 -10.93 4.66
CA LYS A 162 23.65 -11.95 4.39
C LYS A 162 23.56 -12.48 2.96
N THR A 163 22.35 -12.66 2.45
CA THR A 163 22.08 -13.14 1.08
C THR A 163 22.53 -12.12 0.03
N GLN A 164 22.20 -10.83 0.20
CA GLN A 164 22.66 -9.77 -0.71
C GLN A 164 24.19 -9.66 -0.76
N ARG A 165 24.84 -9.70 0.41
CA ARG A 165 26.31 -9.70 0.49
C ARG A 165 26.93 -10.91 -0.22
N LYS A 166 26.30 -12.08 -0.11
CA LYS A 166 26.78 -13.31 -0.74
C LYS A 166 26.52 -13.32 -2.25
N GLY A 167 25.43 -12.69 -2.71
CA GLY A 167 25.10 -12.51 -4.12
C GLY A 167 26.07 -11.57 -4.83
N GLU A 168 26.33 -10.38 -4.26
CA GLU A 168 27.31 -9.43 -4.80
C GLU A 168 28.71 -10.03 -4.86
N LYS A 169 29.13 -10.74 -3.80
CA LYS A 169 30.44 -11.39 -3.78
C LYS A 169 30.60 -12.41 -4.91
N ARG A 170 29.55 -13.16 -5.24
CA ARG A 170 29.57 -14.11 -6.37
C ARG A 170 29.62 -13.40 -7.73
N LEU A 171 28.99 -12.23 -7.85
CA LEU A 171 29.04 -11.41 -9.06
C LEU A 171 30.43 -10.79 -9.25
N GLU A 172 31.08 -10.33 -8.18
CA GLU A 172 32.46 -9.82 -8.20
C GLU A 172 33.46 -10.94 -8.55
N GLU A 173 33.28 -12.15 -7.99
CA GLU A 173 34.10 -13.32 -8.28
C GLU A 173 33.93 -13.86 -9.72
N GLN A 174 32.84 -13.51 -10.43
CA GLN A 174 32.61 -13.89 -11.84
C GLN A 174 33.15 -12.87 -12.85
N GLN A 175 33.53 -11.67 -12.39
CA GLN A 175 34.10 -10.60 -13.23
C GLN A 175 35.63 -10.50 -13.12
N GLN A 176 36.26 -11.40 -12.36
CA GLN A 176 37.71 -11.61 -12.27
C GLN A 176 38.10 -12.92 -12.97
#